data_AF-A0A951DN07-F1
#
_entry.id   AF-A0A951DN07-F1
#
_cell.length_a   1.000
_cell.length_b   1.000
_cell.length_c   1.000
_cell.angle_alpha   90.00
_cell.angle_beta   90.00
_cell.angle_gamma   90.00
#
_symmetry.space_group_name_H-M   'P 1'
#
loop_
_entity.id
_entity.type
_entity.pdbx_description
1 polymer ?
#
loop_
_entity_poly.entity_id
_entity_poly.type
_entity_poly.pdbx_seq_one_letter_code
_entity_poly.pdbx_strand_id
1 'polypeptide(L)'
;MDFSVPEEHAAIRAAVRELCAAYPDSYWRELDGRRGYPTEFVRSLTEAGWLAALIPAQYGGAGLGITEAAIILEEINRAGGNAGAAHAQMYIMGTLLRHG
;
A
#
# COMPACT_ATOMS: atom_id res chain seq x y z
N MET A 1 20.45 5.62 -20.30
CA MET A 1 19.32 5.61 -19.35
C MET A 1 19.00 4.14 -19.12
N ASP A 2 19.06 3.69 -17.87
CA ASP A 2 18.79 2.31 -17.49
C ASP A 2 17.34 2.21 -17.00
N PHE A 3 16.60 1.24 -17.51
CA PHE A 3 15.20 0.97 -17.18
C PHE A 3 15.02 -0.43 -16.58
N SER A 4 16.11 -1.08 -16.18
CA SER A 4 16.04 -2.36 -15.48
C SER A 4 15.27 -2.19 -14.16
N VAL A 5 14.43 -3.17 -13.85
CA VAL A 5 13.62 -3.17 -12.63
C VAL A 5 14.39 -3.92 -11.54
N PRO A 6 14.71 -3.28 -10.40
CA PRO A 6 15.30 -3.97 -9.25
C PRO A 6 14.48 -5.19 -8.83
N GLU A 7 15.15 -6.27 -8.43
CA GLU A 7 14.50 -7.52 -7.99
C GLU A 7 13.58 -7.29 -6.78
N GLU A 8 13.97 -6.37 -5.89
CA GLU A 8 13.16 -5.95 -4.75
C GLU A 8 11.78 -5.42 -5.15
N HIS A 9 11.68 -4.70 -6.28
CA HIS A 9 10.40 -4.20 -6.78
C HIS A 9 9.49 -5.33 -7.21
N ALA A 10 10.03 -6.39 -7.81
CA ALA A 10 9.27 -7.58 -8.16
C ALA A 10 8.77 -8.31 -6.91
N ALA A 11 9.59 -8.40 -5.86
CA ALA A 11 9.20 -8.99 -4.57
C ALA A 11 8.06 -8.22 -3.90
N ILE A 12 8.15 -6.88 -3.85
CA ILE A 12 7.07 -6.02 -3.33
C ILE A 12 5.78 -6.25 -4.12
N ARG A 13 5.84 -6.26 -5.46
CA ARG A 13 4.65 -6.51 -6.29
C ARG A 13 4.01 -7.85 -5.99
N ALA A 14 4.81 -8.91 -5.91
CA ALA A 14 4.31 -10.25 -5.63
C ALA A 14 3.60 -10.31 -4.27
N ALA A 15 4.22 -9.75 -3.23
CA ALA A 15 3.66 -9.78 -1.88
C ALA A 15 2.37 -8.94 -1.75
N VAL A 16 2.32 -7.76 -2.36
CA VAL A 16 1.09 -6.93 -2.37
C VAL A 16 -0.02 -7.62 -3.16
N ARG A 17 0.31 -8.24 -4.29
CA ARG A 17 -0.66 -9.00 -5.09
C ARG A 17 -1.24 -10.18 -4.33
N GLU A 18 -0.41 -10.92 -3.61
CA GLU A 18 -0.85 -12.03 -2.77
C GLU A 18 -1.84 -11.55 -1.69
N LEU A 19 -1.52 -10.46 -1.00
CA LEU A 19 -2.45 -9.85 -0.03
C LEU A 19 -3.76 -9.42 -0.69
N CYS A 20 -3.70 -8.79 -1.86
CA CYS A 20 -4.89 -8.34 -2.59
C CYS A 20 -5.77 -9.51 -3.06
N ALA A 21 -5.21 -10.71 -3.28
CA ALA A 21 -5.97 -11.88 -3.71
C ALA A 21 -7.00 -12.35 -2.67
N ALA A 22 -6.84 -11.97 -1.39
CA ALA A 22 -7.83 -12.21 -0.34
C ALA A 22 -9.08 -11.30 -0.45
N TYR A 23 -9.04 -10.26 -1.30
CA TYR A 23 -10.09 -9.26 -1.47
C TYR A 23 -10.57 -9.20 -2.93
N PRO A 24 -11.32 -10.22 -3.37
CA PRO A 24 -11.78 -10.31 -4.76
C PRO A 24 -12.79 -9.20 -5.10
N ASP A 25 -13.10 -9.00 -6.38
CA ASP A 25 -14.09 -8.01 -6.83
C ASP A 25 -15.43 -8.04 -6.09
N SER A 26 -15.89 -9.21 -5.65
CA SER A 26 -17.14 -9.34 -4.88
C SER A 26 -17.09 -8.59 -3.56
N TYR A 27 -15.94 -8.60 -2.87
CA TYR A 27 -15.71 -7.81 -1.66
C TYR A 27 -15.90 -6.32 -1.94
N TRP A 28 -15.28 -5.82 -3.01
CA TRP A 28 -15.34 -4.41 -3.39
C TRP A 28 -16.74 -4.00 -3.84
N ARG A 29 -17.44 -4.84 -4.60
CA ARG A 29 -18.83 -4.58 -5.03
C ARG A 29 -19.79 -4.53 -3.85
N GLU A 30 -19.66 -5.46 -2.90
CA GLU A 30 -20.48 -5.46 -1.69
C GLU A 30 -20.21 -4.21 -0.85
N LEU A 31 -18.93 -3.86 -0.66
CA LEU A 31 -18.51 -2.67 0.06
C LEU A 31 -19.08 -1.38 -0.54
N ASP A 32 -19.00 -1.24 -1.86
CA ASP A 32 -19.56 -0.09 -2.60
C ASP A 32 -21.08 -0.03 -2.46
N GLY A 33 -21.77 -1.17 -2.60
CA GLY A 33 -23.22 -1.27 -2.44
C GLY A 33 -23.71 -0.78 -1.08
N ARG A 34 -22.91 -0.95 -0.02
CA ARG A 34 -23.18 -0.42 1.33
C ARG A 34 -22.48 0.91 1.65
N ARG A 35 -21.78 1.51 0.68
CA ARG A 35 -20.98 2.75 0.84
C ARG A 35 -20.01 2.67 2.02
N GLY A 36 -19.40 1.52 2.24
CA GLY A 36 -18.54 1.26 3.39
C GLY A 36 -17.08 1.64 3.18
N TYR A 37 -16.34 1.73 4.28
CA TYR A 37 -14.88 1.83 4.28
C TYR A 37 -14.23 0.43 4.31
N PRO A 38 -13.15 0.16 3.55
CA PRO A 38 -12.51 -1.16 3.48
C PRO A 38 -11.65 -1.46 4.72
N THR A 39 -12.24 -1.43 5.91
CA THR A 39 -11.53 -1.57 7.20
C THR A 39 -10.68 -2.82 7.28
N GLU A 40 -11.19 -3.97 6.81
CA GLU A 40 -10.47 -5.24 6.88
C GLU A 40 -9.23 -5.25 5.97
N PHE A 41 -9.37 -4.72 4.76
CA PHE A 41 -8.27 -4.58 3.82
C PHE A 41 -7.19 -3.63 4.34
N VAL A 42 -7.60 -2.47 4.89
CA VAL A 42 -6.69 -1.49 5.49
C VAL A 42 -5.96 -2.09 6.69
N ARG A 43 -6.66 -2.85 7.53
CA ARG A 43 -6.04 -3.58 8.64
C ARG A 43 -4.99 -4.57 8.14
N SER A 44 -5.29 -5.38 7.13
CA SER A 44 -4.31 -6.34 6.59
C SER A 44 -3.11 -5.66 5.95
N LEU A 45 -3.28 -4.53 5.25
CA LEU A 45 -2.15 -3.72 4.77
C LEU A 45 -1.31 -3.14 5.92
N THR A 46 -1.96 -2.76 7.03
CA THR A 46 -1.28 -2.23 8.23
C THR A 46 -0.46 -3.32 8.92
N GLU A 47 -1.07 -4.50 9.15
CA GLU A 47 -0.41 -5.65 9.80
C GLU A 47 0.76 -6.18 8.96
N ALA A 48 0.65 -6.11 7.63
CA ALA A 48 1.75 -6.45 6.72
C ALA A 48 2.83 -5.35 6.60
N GLY A 49 2.66 -4.20 7.27
CA GLY A 49 3.63 -3.10 7.29
C GLY A 49 3.61 -2.19 6.06
N TRP A 50 2.75 -2.45 5.07
CA TRP A 50 2.71 -1.67 3.82
C TRP A 50 2.35 -0.21 4.05
N LEU A 51 1.46 0.09 4.99
CA LEU A 51 1.05 1.48 5.28
C LEU A 51 2.14 2.29 6.01
N ALA A 52 3.16 1.61 6.53
CA ALA A 52 4.34 2.22 7.16
C ALA A 52 5.57 2.23 6.22
N ALA A 53 5.39 1.95 4.92
CA ALA A 53 6.48 1.81 3.96
C ALA A 53 7.46 3.01 3.99
N LEU A 54 6.94 4.24 3.98
CA LEU A 54 7.73 5.48 3.95
C LEU A 54 8.20 5.96 5.33
N ILE A 55 7.78 5.30 6.41
CA ILE A 55 8.18 5.67 7.76
C ILE A 55 9.61 5.14 8.00
N PRO A 56 10.57 5.96 8.47
CA PRO A 56 11.90 5.48 8.77
C PRO A 56 11.93 4.36 9.80
N ALA A 57 12.90 3.44 9.67
CA ALA A 57 13.02 2.27 10.54
C ALA A 57 13.13 2.62 12.03
N GLN A 58 13.77 3.74 12.39
CA GLN A 58 13.87 4.19 13.79
C GLN A 58 12.51 4.54 14.43
N TYR A 59 11.45 4.68 13.63
CA TYR A 59 10.08 4.90 14.09
C TYR A 59 9.18 3.67 13.85
N GLY A 60 9.77 2.52 13.53
CA GLY A 60 9.05 1.26 13.34
C GLY A 60 8.46 1.05 11.94
N GLY A 61 8.87 1.84 10.94
CA GLY A 61 8.48 1.64 9.55
C GLY A 61 9.50 0.86 8.71
N ALA A 62 9.23 0.73 7.40
CA ALA A 62 10.12 0.00 6.50
C ALA A 62 11.27 0.85 5.92
N GLY A 63 11.19 2.18 6.01
CA GLY A 63 12.21 3.09 5.48
C GLY A 63 12.37 3.06 3.97
N LEU A 64 11.36 2.61 3.24
CA LEU A 64 11.35 2.51 1.78
C LEU A 64 11.18 3.89 1.12
N GLY A 65 11.49 3.95 -0.18
CA GLY A 65 11.37 5.15 -1.00
C GLY A 65 9.98 5.34 -1.64
N ILE A 66 9.83 6.47 -2.32
CA ILE A 66 8.60 6.81 -3.05
C ILE A 66 8.30 5.84 -4.18
N THR A 67 9.33 5.26 -4.81
CA THR A 67 9.14 4.28 -5.88
C THR A 67 8.47 3.01 -5.34
N GLU A 68 8.93 2.49 -4.21
CA GLU A 68 8.32 1.31 -3.57
C GLU A 68 6.90 1.60 -3.09
N ALA A 69 6.65 2.77 -2.51
CA ALA A 69 5.30 3.21 -2.17
C ALA A 69 4.37 3.29 -3.39
N ALA A 70 4.86 3.83 -4.51
CA ALA A 70 4.11 3.89 -5.76
C ALA A 70 3.78 2.49 -6.29
N ILE A 71 4.72 1.55 -6.22
CA ILE A 71 4.51 0.15 -6.61
C ILE A 71 3.40 -0.51 -5.77
N ILE A 72 3.38 -0.27 -4.46
CA ILE A 72 2.32 -0.79 -3.57
C ILE A 72 0.95 -0.28 -4.02
N LEU A 73 0.80 1.03 -4.22
CA LEU A 73 -0.48 1.62 -4.64
C LEU A 73 -0.89 1.17 -6.05
N GLU A 74 0.09 1.01 -6.95
CA GLU A 74 -0.14 0.52 -8.30
C GLU A 74 -0.70 -0.91 -8.29
N GLU A 75 -0.12 -1.82 -7.51
CA GLU A 75 -0.60 -3.21 -7.43
C GLU A 75 -1.96 -3.32 -6.76
N ILE A 76 -2.26 -2.50 -5.74
CA ILE A 76 -3.60 -2.44 -5.14
C ILE A 76 -4.66 -2.09 -6.21
N ASN A 77 -4.41 -1.04 -7.01
CA ASN A 77 -5.32 -0.64 -8.06
C ASN A 77 -5.39 -1.66 -9.20
N ARG A 78 -4.25 -2.27 -9.55
CA ARG A 78 -4.16 -3.35 -10.56
C ARG A 78 -5.00 -4.56 -10.15
N ALA A 79 -5.08 -4.87 -8.87
CA ALA A 79 -5.88 -5.95 -8.32
C ALA A 79 -7.39 -5.62 -8.20
N GLY A 80 -7.82 -4.43 -8.64
CA GLY A 80 -9.21 -3.99 -8.57
C GLY A 80 -9.61 -3.32 -7.25
N GLY A 81 -8.67 -3.15 -6.32
CA GLY A 81 -8.89 -2.42 -5.07
C GLY A 81 -8.75 -0.91 -5.20
N ASN A 82 -9.13 -0.17 -4.15
CA ASN A 82 -8.99 1.28 -4.09
C ASN A 82 -7.83 1.69 -3.18
N ALA A 83 -6.69 2.04 -3.77
CA ALA A 83 -5.50 2.46 -3.03
C ALA A 83 -5.69 3.80 -2.28
N GLY A 84 -6.67 4.62 -2.66
CA GLY A 84 -6.97 5.88 -2.00
C GLY A 84 -7.32 5.74 -0.51
N ALA A 85 -7.89 4.60 -0.11
CA ALA A 85 -8.18 4.30 1.30
C ALA A 85 -6.91 4.11 2.15
N ALA A 86 -5.79 3.73 1.53
CA ALA A 86 -4.48 3.47 2.14
C ALA A 86 -3.49 4.64 1.95
N HIS A 87 -3.69 5.44 0.90
CA HIS A 87 -2.75 6.47 0.43
C HIS A 87 -2.45 7.55 1.48
N ALA A 88 -3.45 8.01 2.24
CA ALA A 88 -3.29 9.11 3.20
C ALA A 88 -2.26 8.82 4.29
N GLN A 89 -2.20 7.58 4.77
CA GLN A 89 -1.29 7.21 5.86
C GLN A 89 0.18 7.20 5.42
N MET A 90 0.47 6.98 4.14
CA MET A 90 1.84 6.89 3.65
C MET A 90 2.58 8.24 3.60
N TYR A 91 1.93 9.33 3.17
CA TYR A 91 2.64 10.60 2.93
C TYR A 91 2.59 11.61 4.08
N ILE A 92 1.60 11.52 4.98
CA ILE A 92 1.48 12.45 6.12
C ILE A 92 2.75 12.45 6.97
N MET A 93 3.34 11.26 7.18
CA MET A 93 4.57 11.12 7.94
C MET A 93 5.76 11.82 7.29
N GLY A 94 5.81 11.90 5.96
CA GLY A 94 6.86 12.65 5.27
C GLY A 94 6.81 14.15 5.54
N THR A 95 5.61 14.71 5.78
CA THR A 95 5.45 16.11 6.18
C THR A 95 5.81 16.30 7.64
N LEU A 96 5.24 15.49 8.54
CA LEU A 96 5.50 15.56 9.99
C LEU A 96 6.99 15.42 10.31
N LEU A 97 7.66 14.41 9.74
CA LEU A 97 9.07 14.13 10.02
C LEU A 97 10.03 15.20 9.49
N ARG A 98 9.63 15.98 8.48
CA ARG A 98 10.47 17.03 7.89
C ARG A 98 10.18 18.42 8.44
N HIS A 99 8.96 18.67 8.91
CA HIS A 99 8.47 20.03 9.16
C HIS A 99 7.84 20.26 10.53
N GLY A 100 7.53 19.20 11.30
CA GLY A 100 6.86 19.32 12.61
C GLY A 100 5.35 19.32 12.47
#